data_AF-A0AA88SQJ0-F1
#
_entry.id   AF-A0AA88SQJ0-F1
#
_cell.length_a   1.000
_cell.length_b   1.000
_cell.length_c   1.000
_cell.angle_alpha   90.00
_cell.angle_beta   90.00
_cell.angle_gamma   90.00
#
_symmetry.space_group_name_H-M   'P 1'
#
loop_
_entity.id
_entity.type
_entity.pdbx_description
1 polymer ?
#
loop_
_entity_poly.entity_id
_entity_poly.type
_entity_poly.pdbx_seq_one_letter_code
_entity_poly.pdbx_strand_id
1 'polypeptide(L)'
;GILFTKGVLSCLNYLEAVPWSEEEEEKLRSLFIKVKFDDDTARDILARIYSQNSPDSQQRLARELVWSITTSIDANARNELKSLVKSLLCKSSVYEKDYPDLNKEDIYVVCQSCLDALVSLFEEAICSDTSGKLAKKETGKSLIERISKQVDNINWLLEILIDRQMAEEFVEMWADQEELLRVHETTSPMVRYELSRVSAMLFTAIGTRKLHCRSQARLKVIQAWFGPMLLDFGWLQRCRKGLDMRALEEAMGHALLTLPLQQQYKLFMEWFHVFSKYSTECPNLSKAFQIWWRRSFLRGSETYAIESRWVLRGGDGGKSMEMIRWLCVEAQQRCALGRICGVAVTPRTGRLGVM
;
A
#
# COMPACT_ATOMS: atom_id res chain seq x y z
N GLY A 1 61.94 -15.06 19.56
CA GLY A 1 61.47 -15.23 18.17
C GLY A 1 60.39 -16.28 18.07
N ILE A 2 60.75 -17.56 18.14
CA ILE A 2 59.91 -18.70 17.72
C ILE A 2 58.61 -18.88 18.53
N LEU A 3 58.64 -18.66 19.86
CA LEU A 3 57.44 -18.77 20.71
C LEU A 3 56.38 -17.70 20.38
N PHE A 4 56.82 -16.49 20.02
CA PHE A 4 55.91 -15.39 19.67
C PHE A 4 55.17 -15.69 18.36
N THR A 5 55.89 -16.20 17.35
CA THR A 5 55.29 -16.58 16.06
C THR A 5 54.29 -17.72 16.21
N LYS A 6 54.58 -18.74 17.04
CA LYS A 6 53.61 -19.80 17.36
C LYS A 6 52.37 -19.26 18.09
N GLY A 7 52.54 -18.31 19.01
CA GLY A 7 51.42 -17.67 19.70
C GLY A 7 50.50 -16.90 18.74
N VAL A 8 51.08 -16.13 17.82
CA VAL A 8 50.33 -15.40 16.79
C VAL A 8 49.55 -16.37 15.89
N LEU A 9 50.18 -17.47 15.44
CA LEU A 9 49.52 -18.53 14.67
C LEU A 9 48.33 -19.14 15.41
N SER A 10 48.49 -19.46 16.71
CA SER A 10 47.38 -19.97 17.52
C SER A 10 46.23 -18.97 17.64
N CYS A 11 46.53 -17.67 17.76
CA CYS A 11 45.51 -16.63 17.78
C CYS A 11 44.77 -16.51 16.44
N LEU A 12 45.47 -16.59 15.30
CA LEU A 12 44.84 -16.58 13.99
C LEU A 12 43.94 -17.80 13.78
N ASN A 13 44.40 -19.00 14.17
CA ASN A 13 43.56 -20.21 14.11
C ASN A 13 42.31 -20.08 14.99
N TYR A 14 42.43 -19.45 16.17
CA TYR A 14 41.26 -19.18 17.01
C TYR A 14 40.29 -18.21 16.32
N LEU A 15 40.80 -17.11 15.77
CA LEU A 15 39.97 -16.12 15.06
C LEU A 15 39.27 -16.75 13.86
N GLU A 16 39.97 -17.57 13.09
CA GLU A 16 39.43 -18.32 11.96
C GLU A 16 38.29 -19.26 12.36
N ALA A 17 38.39 -19.93 13.53
CA ALA A 17 37.41 -20.90 13.98
C ALA A 17 36.16 -20.31 14.66
N VAL A 18 36.20 -19.08 15.16
CA VAL A 18 35.08 -18.48 15.91
C VAL A 18 34.20 -17.54 15.06
N PRO A 19 32.88 -17.48 15.32
CA PRO A 19 32.04 -16.42 14.76
C PRO A 19 32.43 -15.06 15.37
N TRP A 20 32.22 -13.99 14.61
CA TRP A 20 32.49 -12.62 15.08
C TRP A 20 31.19 -11.83 15.09
N SER A 21 31.01 -10.96 16.08
CA SER A 21 30.00 -9.90 16.02
C SER A 21 30.40 -8.84 14.99
N GLU A 22 29.47 -7.96 14.60
CA GLU A 22 29.79 -6.84 13.71
C GLU A 22 30.89 -5.93 14.29
N GLU A 23 30.85 -5.68 15.61
CA GLU A 23 31.86 -4.87 16.29
C GLU A 23 33.23 -5.56 16.34
N GLU A 24 33.24 -6.89 16.47
CA GLU A 24 34.47 -7.68 16.41
C GLU A 24 35.04 -7.71 14.99
N GLU A 25 34.19 -7.85 13.97
CA GLU A 25 34.62 -7.79 12.57
C GLU A 25 35.22 -6.43 12.21
N GLU A 26 34.64 -5.31 12.67
CA GLU A 26 35.19 -3.98 12.41
C GLU A 26 36.54 -3.77 13.13
N LYS A 27 36.69 -4.30 14.35
CA LYS A 27 37.99 -4.32 15.04
C LYS A 27 39.00 -5.13 14.26
N LEU A 28 38.62 -6.31 13.76
CA LEU A 28 39.47 -7.15 12.92
C LEU A 28 39.88 -6.41 11.64
N ARG A 29 38.95 -5.78 10.91
CA ARG A 29 39.26 -4.91 9.76
C ARG A 29 40.32 -3.88 10.11
N SER A 30 40.12 -3.14 11.20
CA SER A 30 41.07 -2.11 11.65
C SER A 30 42.45 -2.69 12.00
N LEU A 31 42.51 -3.91 12.54
CA LEU A 31 43.75 -4.61 12.90
C LEU A 31 44.49 -5.09 11.65
N PHE A 32 43.78 -5.71 10.70
CA PHE A 32 44.35 -6.22 9.45
C PHE A 32 44.82 -5.10 8.50
N ILE A 33 44.28 -3.88 8.63
CA ILE A 33 44.82 -2.69 7.94
C ILE A 33 46.16 -2.24 8.56
N LYS A 34 46.29 -2.30 9.89
CA LYS A 34 47.46 -1.80 10.63
C LYS A 34 48.61 -2.80 10.70
N VAL A 35 48.30 -4.10 10.65
CA VAL A 35 49.26 -5.19 10.83
C VAL A 35 49.24 -6.07 9.59
N LYS A 36 50.38 -6.18 8.91
CA LYS A 36 50.54 -7.12 7.80
C LYS A 36 50.83 -8.51 8.34
N PHE A 37 49.90 -9.43 8.11
CA PHE A 37 50.10 -10.85 8.32
C PHE A 37 50.55 -11.50 7.01
N ASP A 38 51.17 -12.67 7.11
CA ASP A 38 51.45 -13.51 5.97
C ASP A 38 50.14 -13.94 5.30
N ASP A 39 50.06 -13.75 3.98
CA ASP A 39 48.80 -13.86 3.22
C ASP A 39 48.27 -15.31 3.21
N ASP A 40 49.17 -16.29 3.27
CA ASP A 40 48.80 -17.71 3.37
C ASP A 40 48.23 -18.08 4.74
N THR A 41 48.74 -17.47 5.80
CA THR A 41 48.33 -17.75 7.18
C THR A 41 47.02 -17.05 7.56
N ALA A 42 46.74 -15.89 6.97
CA ALA A 42 45.55 -15.09 7.26
C ALA A 42 44.45 -15.21 6.20
N ARG A 43 44.64 -16.05 5.17
CA ARG A 43 43.78 -16.13 3.98
C ARG A 43 42.31 -16.28 4.29
N ASP A 44 41.94 -17.22 5.15
CA ASP A 44 40.53 -17.53 5.44
C ASP A 44 39.86 -16.42 6.27
N ILE A 45 40.63 -15.77 7.14
CA ILE A 45 40.17 -14.60 7.90
C ILE A 45 39.94 -13.42 6.95
N LEU A 46 40.90 -13.15 6.05
CA LEU A 46 40.79 -12.10 5.04
C LEU A 46 39.63 -12.36 4.08
N ALA A 47 39.37 -13.62 3.70
CA ALA A 47 38.23 -13.99 2.87
C ALA A 47 36.88 -13.73 3.56
N ARG A 48 36.79 -13.92 4.88
CA ARG A 48 35.60 -13.56 5.68
C ARG A 48 35.41 -12.04 5.79
N ILE A 49 36.50 -11.29 5.97
CA ILE A 49 36.47 -9.83 6.19
C ILE A 49 36.23 -9.04 4.90
N TYR A 50 36.96 -9.40 3.84
CA TYR A 50 36.96 -8.70 2.55
C TYR A 50 36.19 -9.47 1.49
N SER A 51 35.19 -10.25 1.91
CA SER A 51 34.29 -10.97 1.01
C SER A 51 33.95 -10.07 -0.18
N GLN A 52 34.26 -10.56 -1.40
CA GLN A 52 34.13 -9.80 -2.65
C GLN A 52 32.67 -9.57 -2.99
N ASN A 53 32.03 -8.71 -2.21
CA ASN A 53 30.68 -8.24 -2.45
C ASN A 53 30.77 -7.10 -3.46
N SER A 54 30.84 -7.45 -4.74
CA SER A 54 30.48 -6.50 -5.78
C SER A 54 29.05 -6.02 -5.52
N PRO A 55 28.72 -4.73 -5.71
CA PRO A 55 27.34 -4.26 -5.61
C PRO A 55 26.37 -5.10 -6.49
N ASP A 56 26.88 -5.63 -7.61
CA ASP A 56 26.15 -6.53 -8.52
C ASP A 56 25.83 -7.92 -7.93
N SER A 57 26.61 -8.43 -6.96
CA SER A 57 26.27 -9.69 -6.28
C SER A 57 25.15 -9.48 -5.26
N GLN A 58 25.15 -8.35 -4.54
CA GLN A 58 24.13 -8.03 -3.55
C GLN A 58 22.75 -7.74 -4.18
N GLN A 59 22.72 -7.03 -5.30
CA GLN A 59 21.48 -6.79 -6.06
C GLN A 59 20.87 -8.10 -6.58
N ARG A 60 21.70 -8.99 -7.15
CA ARG A 60 21.25 -10.33 -7.56
C ARG A 60 20.69 -11.15 -6.40
N LEU A 61 21.34 -11.11 -5.23
CA LEU A 61 20.84 -11.81 -4.04
C LEU A 61 19.46 -11.31 -3.60
N ALA A 62 19.24 -9.99 -3.57
CA ALA A 62 17.95 -9.43 -3.19
C ALA A 62 16.84 -9.91 -4.15
N ARG A 63 17.11 -9.89 -5.46
CA ARG A 63 16.19 -10.41 -6.48
C ARG A 63 15.89 -11.90 -6.26
N GLU A 64 16.91 -12.73 -6.09
CA GLU A 64 16.74 -14.19 -5.91
C GLU A 64 15.94 -14.51 -4.64
N LEU A 65 16.18 -13.79 -3.55
CA LEU A 65 15.41 -13.93 -2.31
C LEU A 65 13.93 -13.58 -2.53
N VAL A 66 13.67 -12.44 -3.16
CA VAL A 66 12.31 -11.96 -3.46
C VAL A 66 11.58 -12.92 -4.40
N TRP A 67 12.26 -13.41 -5.44
CA TRP A 67 11.71 -14.39 -6.38
C TRP A 67 11.41 -15.74 -5.70
N SER A 68 12.35 -16.26 -4.92
CA SER A 68 12.18 -17.52 -4.18
C SER A 68 10.98 -17.47 -3.23
N ILE A 69 10.81 -16.36 -2.50
CA ILE A 69 9.68 -16.17 -1.59
C ILE A 69 8.35 -16.10 -2.33
N THR A 70 8.26 -15.33 -3.42
CA THR A 70 6.99 -15.13 -4.15
C THR A 70 6.54 -16.41 -4.85
N THR A 71 7.48 -17.23 -5.32
CA THR A 71 7.21 -18.53 -5.94
C THR A 71 7.01 -19.67 -4.94
N SER A 72 7.40 -19.51 -3.68
CA SER A 72 7.36 -20.57 -2.65
C SER A 72 5.97 -21.21 -2.46
N ILE A 73 5.95 -22.54 -2.37
CA ILE A 73 4.74 -23.37 -2.24
C ILE A 73 4.24 -23.39 -0.79
N ASP A 74 5.16 -23.54 0.18
CA ASP A 74 4.84 -23.65 1.59
C ASP A 74 4.42 -22.29 2.18
N ALA A 75 3.33 -22.25 2.94
CA ALA A 75 2.80 -21.00 3.45
C ALA A 75 3.55 -20.49 4.70
N ASN A 76 4.00 -21.41 5.55
CA ASN A 76 4.63 -21.06 6.82
C ASN A 76 6.04 -20.54 6.58
N ALA A 77 6.86 -21.30 5.84
CA ALA A 77 8.19 -20.90 5.43
C ALA A 77 8.16 -19.58 4.64
N ARG A 78 7.19 -19.41 3.73
CA ARG A 78 7.04 -18.15 3.00
C ARG A 78 6.78 -16.97 3.94
N ASN A 79 5.91 -17.11 4.93
CA ASN A 79 5.58 -16.02 5.85
C ASN A 79 6.76 -15.65 6.76
N GLU A 80 7.51 -16.64 7.27
CA GLU A 80 8.72 -16.41 8.05
C GLU A 80 9.81 -15.72 7.20
N LEU A 81 10.04 -16.22 5.99
CA LEU A 81 11.00 -15.63 5.05
C LEU A 81 10.60 -14.23 4.60
N LYS A 82 9.29 -13.96 4.40
CA LYS A 82 8.78 -12.61 4.12
C LYS A 82 9.15 -11.63 5.22
N SER A 83 8.98 -12.02 6.49
CA SER A 83 9.33 -11.17 7.63
C SER A 83 10.83 -10.92 7.69
N LEU A 84 11.64 -11.97 7.55
CA LEU A 84 13.10 -11.87 7.55
C LEU A 84 13.60 -10.98 6.41
N VAL A 85 13.25 -11.29 5.16
CA VAL A 85 13.73 -10.55 3.99
C VAL A 85 13.21 -9.11 4.00
N LYS A 86 11.97 -8.86 4.43
CA LYS A 86 11.49 -7.49 4.63
C LYS A 86 12.37 -6.75 5.63
N SER A 87 12.73 -7.35 6.76
CA SER A 87 13.60 -6.71 7.75
C SER A 87 15.01 -6.39 7.24
N LEU A 88 15.52 -7.18 6.30
CA LEU A 88 16.82 -6.98 5.65
C LEU A 88 16.77 -5.91 4.55
N LEU A 89 15.65 -5.81 3.83
CA LEU A 89 15.50 -4.88 2.71
C LEU A 89 14.97 -3.51 3.14
N CYS A 90 14.14 -3.45 4.19
CA CYS A 90 13.57 -2.20 4.71
C CYS A 90 14.56 -1.44 5.60
N LYS A 91 14.35 -0.13 5.74
CA LYS A 91 15.14 0.76 6.59
C LYS A 91 14.97 0.38 8.06
N SER A 92 15.85 -0.48 8.56
CA SER A 92 16.05 -0.68 10.00
C SER A 92 16.65 0.61 10.59
N SER A 93 15.89 1.30 11.46
CA SER A 93 16.32 2.56 12.10
C SER A 93 17.51 2.41 13.05
N VAL A 94 18.08 1.21 13.18
CA VAL A 94 19.16 0.90 14.13
C VAL A 94 20.53 0.94 13.46
N TYR A 95 20.60 0.85 12.13
CA TYR A 95 21.86 0.85 11.39
C TYR A 95 21.76 1.77 10.17
N GLU A 96 22.19 3.02 10.32
CA GLU A 96 22.58 3.91 9.21
C GLU A 96 23.86 3.36 8.54
N LYS A 97 23.82 2.13 8.03
CA LYS A 97 24.78 1.69 7.02
C LYS A 97 24.13 1.95 5.67
N ASP A 98 24.91 2.50 4.74
CA ASP A 98 24.59 2.60 3.32
C ASP A 98 24.29 1.20 2.79
N TYR A 99 23.03 0.76 2.94
CA TYR A 99 22.56 -0.47 2.34
C TYR A 99 22.72 -0.33 0.82
N PRO A 100 23.18 -1.38 0.12
CA PRO A 100 23.29 -1.34 -1.33
C PRO A 100 21.94 -0.92 -1.92
N ASP A 101 21.97 -0.02 -2.89
CA ASP A 101 20.78 0.43 -3.59
C ASP A 101 20.09 -0.78 -4.19
N LEU A 102 18.95 -1.12 -3.59
CA LEU A 102 18.04 -2.15 -4.04
C LEU A 102 17.61 -1.80 -5.46
N ASN A 103 17.98 -2.64 -6.43
CA ASN A 103 17.64 -2.40 -7.81
C ASN A 103 16.12 -2.40 -7.98
N LYS A 104 15.58 -1.24 -8.33
CA LYS A 104 14.15 -0.99 -8.40
C LYS A 104 13.53 -1.89 -9.48
N GLU A 105 14.20 -1.97 -10.63
CA GLU A 105 13.81 -2.71 -11.81
C GLU A 105 13.63 -4.21 -11.52
N ASP A 106 14.51 -4.80 -10.69
CA ASP A 106 14.42 -6.21 -10.32
C ASP A 106 13.15 -6.51 -9.51
N ILE A 107 12.77 -5.63 -8.58
CA ILE A 107 11.53 -5.78 -7.81
C ILE A 107 10.32 -5.64 -8.72
N TYR A 108 10.35 -4.69 -9.65
CA TYR A 108 9.25 -4.48 -10.58
C TYR A 108 9.02 -5.66 -11.53
N VAL A 109 10.07 -6.37 -11.93
CA VAL A 109 9.93 -7.64 -12.68
C VAL A 109 9.14 -8.67 -11.87
N VAL A 110 9.39 -8.77 -10.56
CA VAL A 110 8.63 -9.68 -9.68
C VAL A 110 7.21 -9.18 -9.47
N CYS A 111 7.00 -7.86 -9.31
CA CYS A 111 5.66 -7.26 -9.24
C CYS A 111 4.84 -7.57 -10.49
N GLN A 112 5.42 -7.41 -11.69
CA GLN A 112 4.76 -7.70 -12.96
C GLN A 112 4.38 -9.18 -13.04
N SER A 113 5.33 -10.08 -12.74
CA SER A 113 5.07 -11.52 -12.72
C SER A 113 3.94 -11.89 -11.75
N CYS A 114 3.89 -11.19 -10.61
CA CYS A 114 2.83 -11.36 -9.62
C CYS A 114 1.46 -10.86 -10.11
N LEU A 115 1.41 -9.76 -10.85
CA LEU A 115 0.20 -9.22 -11.45
C LEU A 115 -0.30 -10.11 -12.60
N ASP A 116 0.58 -10.57 -13.48
CA ASP A 116 0.23 -11.48 -14.59
C ASP A 116 -0.37 -12.80 -14.06
N ALA A 117 0.22 -13.34 -12.99
CA ALA A 117 -0.33 -14.51 -12.29
C ALA A 117 -1.70 -14.21 -11.65
N LEU A 118 -1.89 -13.02 -11.10
CA LEU A 118 -3.17 -12.60 -10.53
C LEU A 118 -4.26 -12.50 -11.60
N VAL A 119 -3.96 -11.87 -12.75
CA VAL A 119 -4.87 -11.79 -13.91
C VAL A 119 -5.29 -13.19 -14.35
N SER A 120 -4.32 -14.08 -14.54
CA SER A 120 -4.59 -15.48 -14.94
C SER A 120 -5.50 -16.22 -13.94
N LEU A 121 -5.35 -15.97 -12.64
CA LEU A 121 -6.19 -16.58 -11.60
C LEU A 121 -7.63 -16.03 -11.61
N PHE A 122 -7.81 -14.75 -11.92
CA PHE A 122 -9.15 -14.16 -12.05
C PHE A 122 -9.87 -14.63 -13.33
N GLU A 123 -9.14 -14.80 -14.42
CA GLU A 123 -9.68 -15.43 -15.64
C GLU A 123 -10.14 -16.88 -15.37
N GLU A 124 -9.34 -17.65 -14.61
CA GLU A 124 -9.72 -18.99 -14.15
C GLU A 124 -11.01 -18.96 -13.31
N ALA A 125 -11.18 -17.95 -12.45
CA ALA A 125 -12.37 -17.80 -11.61
C ALA A 125 -13.65 -17.64 -12.43
N ILE A 126 -13.62 -16.79 -13.45
CA ILE A 126 -14.76 -16.56 -14.35
C ILE A 126 -15.13 -17.84 -15.11
N CYS A 127 -14.14 -18.60 -15.57
CA CYS A 127 -14.35 -19.86 -16.29
C CYS A 127 -14.89 -20.98 -15.39
N SER A 128 -14.53 -20.98 -14.10
CA SER A 128 -14.98 -21.98 -13.13
C SER A 128 -16.46 -21.81 -12.75
N ASP A 129 -16.93 -20.56 -12.65
CA ASP A 129 -18.34 -20.24 -12.37
C ASP A 129 -19.27 -20.64 -13.54
N THR A 130 -18.76 -20.66 -14.78
CA THR A 130 -19.52 -21.04 -15.98
C THR A 130 -19.50 -22.53 -16.30
N SER A 131 -18.49 -23.28 -15.83
CA SER A 131 -18.29 -24.68 -16.24
C SER A 131 -18.68 -25.72 -15.19
N GLY A 132 -19.08 -25.33 -13.97
CA GLY A 132 -19.61 -26.22 -12.93
C GLY A 132 -18.64 -27.31 -12.45
N LYS A 133 -17.42 -27.38 -12.99
CA LYS A 133 -16.38 -28.29 -12.57
C LYS A 133 -15.56 -27.61 -11.49
N LEU A 134 -15.72 -28.11 -10.26
CA LEU A 134 -14.75 -27.96 -9.18
C LEU A 134 -13.35 -28.27 -9.73
N ALA A 135 -12.62 -27.22 -10.10
CA ALA A 135 -11.25 -27.29 -10.56
C ALA A 135 -10.34 -27.63 -9.37
N LYS A 136 -10.40 -28.88 -8.90
CA LYS A 136 -9.33 -29.47 -8.12
C LYS A 136 -8.18 -29.75 -9.10
N LYS A 137 -7.30 -28.77 -9.29
CA LYS A 137 -6.00 -28.97 -9.93
C LYS A 137 -4.92 -29.22 -8.86
N GLU A 138 -3.86 -29.89 -9.30
CA GLU A 138 -2.75 -30.63 -8.64
C GLU A 138 -2.18 -30.12 -7.30
N THR A 139 -2.46 -28.89 -6.86
CA THR A 139 -1.89 -28.28 -5.65
C THR A 139 -2.72 -28.47 -4.37
N GLY A 140 -3.92 -29.06 -4.45
CA GLY A 140 -4.81 -29.28 -3.29
C GLY A 140 -5.45 -28.02 -2.68
N LYS A 141 -4.98 -26.82 -3.06
CA LYS A 141 -5.46 -25.50 -2.62
C LYS A 141 -6.60 -24.99 -3.48
N SER A 142 -7.56 -24.30 -2.85
CA SER A 142 -8.69 -23.66 -3.54
C SER A 142 -8.23 -22.48 -4.40
N LEU A 143 -9.03 -22.08 -5.40
CA LEU A 143 -8.73 -20.93 -6.25
C LEU A 143 -8.60 -19.63 -5.43
N ILE A 144 -9.49 -19.44 -4.45
CA ILE A 144 -9.44 -18.29 -3.54
C ILE A 144 -8.14 -18.26 -2.71
N GLU A 145 -7.61 -19.42 -2.27
CA GLU A 145 -6.32 -19.48 -1.58
C GLU A 145 -5.15 -19.09 -2.50
N ARG A 146 -5.20 -19.48 -3.78
CA ARG A 146 -4.19 -19.09 -4.78
C ARG A 146 -4.23 -17.59 -5.04
N ILE A 147 -5.43 -17.01 -5.19
CA ILE A 147 -5.64 -15.56 -5.34
C ILE A 147 -5.14 -14.81 -4.11
N SER A 148 -5.56 -15.23 -2.91
CA SER A 148 -5.18 -14.58 -1.66
C SER A 148 -3.65 -14.65 -1.45
N LYS A 149 -3.00 -15.78 -1.76
CA LYS A 149 -1.54 -15.89 -1.78
C LYS A 149 -0.90 -14.86 -2.70
N GLN A 150 -1.44 -14.70 -3.91
CA GLN A 150 -0.88 -13.81 -4.91
C GLN A 150 -1.03 -12.33 -4.51
N VAL A 151 -2.19 -11.98 -3.95
CA VAL A 151 -2.41 -10.66 -3.34
C VAL A 151 -1.48 -10.41 -2.15
N ASP A 152 -1.25 -11.40 -1.28
CA ASP A 152 -0.30 -11.29 -0.17
C ASP A 152 1.14 -11.13 -0.64
N ASN A 153 1.50 -11.67 -1.80
CA ASN A 153 2.81 -11.45 -2.43
C ASN A 153 2.94 -10.01 -2.93
N ILE A 154 1.93 -9.51 -3.66
CA ILE A 154 1.88 -8.14 -4.17
C ILE A 154 1.95 -7.13 -3.03
N ASN A 155 1.14 -7.32 -1.99
CA ASN A 155 1.13 -6.47 -0.81
C ASN A 155 2.48 -6.45 -0.11
N TRP A 156 3.12 -7.61 0.05
CA TRP A 156 4.47 -7.68 0.65
C TRP A 156 5.52 -6.92 -0.17
N LEU A 157 5.51 -7.04 -1.51
CA LEU A 157 6.40 -6.26 -2.39
C LEU A 157 6.11 -4.76 -2.28
N LEU A 158 4.84 -4.38 -2.25
CA LEU A 158 4.41 -3.00 -2.10
C LEU A 158 4.87 -2.39 -0.76
N GLU A 159 4.87 -3.15 0.33
CA GLU A 159 5.41 -2.70 1.62
C GLU A 159 6.92 -2.37 1.51
N ILE A 160 7.69 -3.22 0.84
CA ILE A 160 9.13 -2.99 0.60
C ILE A 160 9.32 -1.73 -0.25
N LEU A 161 8.55 -1.59 -1.34
CA LEU A 161 8.62 -0.42 -2.23
C LEU A 161 8.23 0.88 -1.52
N ILE A 162 7.21 0.86 -0.65
CA ILE A 162 6.80 2.04 0.13
C ILE A 162 7.89 2.44 1.11
N ASP A 163 8.44 1.49 1.86
CA ASP A 163 9.49 1.75 2.84
C ASP A 163 10.76 2.34 2.20
N ARG A 164 11.10 1.83 1.01
CA ARG A 164 12.22 2.33 0.20
C ARG A 164 11.91 3.60 -0.59
N GLN A 165 10.69 4.13 -0.54
CA GLN A 165 10.22 5.27 -1.34
C GLN A 165 10.35 5.06 -2.87
N MET A 166 10.13 3.83 -3.33
CA MET A 166 10.22 3.41 -4.74
C MET A 166 8.89 3.00 -5.36
N ALA A 167 7.77 3.13 -4.65
CA ALA A 167 6.45 2.62 -5.04
C ALA A 167 5.70 3.43 -6.10
N GLU A 168 6.28 4.52 -6.64
CA GLU A 168 5.58 5.39 -7.60
C GLU A 168 5.13 4.64 -8.86
N GLU A 169 6.01 3.86 -9.48
CA GLU A 169 5.69 3.11 -10.71
C GLU A 169 4.66 2.01 -10.44
N PHE A 170 4.64 1.43 -9.23
CA PHE A 170 3.61 0.47 -8.85
C PHE A 170 2.21 1.09 -8.86
N VAL A 171 2.09 2.38 -8.51
CA VAL A 171 0.80 3.09 -8.59
C VAL A 171 0.30 3.14 -10.03
N GLU A 172 1.19 3.39 -10.99
CA GLU A 172 0.86 3.41 -12.42
C GLU A 172 0.49 2.00 -12.91
N MET A 173 1.30 0.99 -12.58
CA MET A 173 1.02 -0.41 -12.91
C MET A 173 -0.34 -0.87 -12.38
N TRP A 174 -0.70 -0.53 -11.14
CA TRP A 174 -1.98 -0.88 -10.53
C TRP A 174 -3.15 -0.09 -11.14
N ALA A 175 -2.93 1.18 -11.48
CA ALA A 175 -3.96 2.02 -12.10
C ALA A 175 -4.32 1.52 -13.52
N ASP A 176 -3.35 0.99 -14.26
CA ASP A 176 -3.53 0.53 -15.64
C ASP A 176 -3.95 -0.96 -15.74
N GLN A 177 -4.52 -1.54 -14.66
CA GLN A 177 -5.04 -2.91 -14.63
C GLN A 177 -6.47 -3.02 -15.19
N GLU A 178 -6.66 -2.67 -16.47
CA GLU A 178 -7.96 -2.71 -17.14
C GLU A 178 -8.62 -4.09 -17.09
N GLU A 179 -7.84 -5.16 -17.24
CA GLU A 179 -8.35 -6.54 -17.19
C GLU A 179 -8.87 -6.89 -15.79
N LEU A 180 -8.13 -6.53 -14.72
CA LEU A 180 -8.59 -6.77 -13.35
C LEU A 180 -9.84 -5.96 -13.00
N LEU A 181 -9.99 -4.76 -13.55
CA LEU A 181 -11.21 -3.96 -13.40
C LEU A 181 -12.39 -4.62 -14.12
N ARG A 182 -12.18 -5.14 -15.34
CA ARG A 182 -13.21 -5.86 -16.10
C ARG A 182 -13.70 -7.10 -15.37
N VAL A 183 -12.79 -7.94 -14.88
CA VAL A 183 -13.16 -9.16 -14.14
C VAL A 183 -13.78 -8.84 -12.79
N HIS A 184 -13.44 -7.71 -12.15
CA HIS A 184 -14.03 -7.29 -10.86
C HIS A 184 -15.55 -7.15 -10.95
N GLU A 185 -16.06 -6.59 -12.05
CA GLU A 185 -17.50 -6.37 -12.25
C GLU A 185 -18.31 -7.67 -12.29
N THR A 186 -17.73 -8.74 -12.83
CA THR A 186 -18.42 -10.03 -13.05
C THR A 186 -18.11 -11.07 -11.98
N THR A 187 -17.08 -10.85 -11.17
CA THR A 187 -16.62 -11.82 -10.18
C THR A 187 -17.40 -11.70 -8.86
N SER A 188 -17.55 -12.81 -8.14
CA SER A 188 -18.23 -12.81 -6.84
C SER A 188 -17.55 -11.87 -5.82
N PRO A 189 -18.31 -11.21 -4.92
CA PRO A 189 -17.75 -10.35 -3.88
C PRO A 189 -16.65 -11.01 -3.02
N MET A 190 -16.80 -12.33 -2.77
CA MET A 190 -15.84 -13.13 -2.00
C MET A 190 -14.47 -13.25 -2.67
N VAL A 191 -14.38 -13.09 -4.00
CA VAL A 191 -13.10 -13.16 -4.72
C VAL A 191 -12.58 -11.77 -5.04
N ARG A 192 -13.43 -10.87 -5.55
CA ARG A 192 -13.00 -9.54 -6.00
C ARG A 192 -12.53 -8.62 -4.87
N TYR A 193 -12.97 -8.83 -3.62
CA TYR A 193 -12.46 -8.05 -2.48
C TYR A 193 -10.95 -8.23 -2.26
N GLU A 194 -10.35 -9.32 -2.76
CA GLU A 194 -8.89 -9.52 -2.71
C GLU A 194 -8.16 -8.45 -3.54
N LEU A 195 -8.72 -7.98 -4.65
CA LEU A 195 -8.19 -6.82 -5.40
C LEU A 195 -8.28 -5.53 -4.57
N SER A 196 -9.41 -5.36 -3.89
CA SER A 196 -9.65 -4.21 -3.00
C SER A 196 -8.66 -4.19 -1.82
N ARG A 197 -8.05 -5.30 -1.42
CA ARG A 197 -6.97 -5.30 -0.42
C ARG A 197 -5.70 -4.60 -0.91
N VAL A 198 -5.32 -4.78 -2.18
CA VAL A 198 -4.18 -4.08 -2.79
C VAL A 198 -4.46 -2.59 -2.87
N SER A 199 -5.65 -2.23 -3.35
CA SER A 199 -6.12 -0.85 -3.40
C SER A 199 -6.12 -0.21 -2.01
N ALA A 200 -6.65 -0.89 -0.98
CA ALA A 200 -6.68 -0.40 0.39
C ALA A 200 -5.29 0.01 0.90
N MET A 201 -4.24 -0.76 0.57
CA MET A 201 -2.87 -0.40 0.91
C MET A 201 -2.39 0.86 0.19
N LEU A 202 -2.67 1.01 -1.11
CA LEU A 202 -2.30 2.21 -1.87
C LEU A 202 -3.04 3.45 -1.35
N PHE A 203 -4.36 3.37 -1.13
CA PHE A 203 -5.14 4.45 -0.53
C PHE A 203 -4.60 4.83 0.84
N THR A 204 -4.23 3.84 1.66
CA THR A 204 -3.61 4.07 2.97
C THR A 204 -2.28 4.80 2.83
N ALA A 205 -1.38 4.32 1.95
CA ALA A 205 -0.05 4.90 1.77
C ALA A 205 -0.10 6.32 1.19
N ILE A 206 -0.98 6.57 0.22
CA ILE A 206 -1.21 7.91 -0.35
C ILE A 206 -1.82 8.85 0.70
N GLY A 207 -2.90 8.42 1.38
CA GLY A 207 -3.62 9.23 2.35
C GLY A 207 -2.81 9.58 3.61
N THR A 208 -1.89 8.69 4.01
CA THR A 208 -0.96 8.91 5.12
C THR A 208 0.37 9.56 4.71
N ARG A 209 0.54 9.89 3.41
CA ARG A 209 1.75 10.50 2.84
C ARG A 209 3.02 9.63 2.97
N LYS A 210 2.85 8.31 3.10
CA LYS A 210 3.95 7.35 3.06
C LYS A 210 4.39 7.03 1.62
N LEU A 211 3.49 7.23 0.66
CA LEU A 211 3.75 7.08 -0.77
C LEU A 211 3.60 8.43 -1.47
N HIS A 212 4.62 8.82 -2.21
CA HIS A 212 4.62 9.98 -3.10
C HIS A 212 4.55 9.51 -4.55
N CYS A 213 3.65 10.12 -5.34
CA CYS A 213 3.52 9.85 -6.76
C CYS A 213 3.04 11.12 -7.50
N ARG A 214 3.30 11.17 -8.80
CA ARG A 214 2.78 12.22 -9.70
C ARG A 214 1.28 12.38 -9.58
N SER A 215 0.82 13.62 -9.77
CA SER A 215 -0.62 13.97 -9.70
C SER A 215 -1.48 13.12 -10.64
N GLN A 216 -0.95 12.80 -11.84
CA GLN A 216 -1.65 11.98 -12.83
C GLN A 216 -1.81 10.52 -12.37
N ALA A 217 -0.73 9.89 -11.90
CA ALA A 217 -0.77 8.52 -11.35
C ALA A 217 -1.74 8.42 -10.17
N ARG A 218 -1.67 9.40 -9.25
CA ARG A 218 -2.59 9.50 -8.11
C ARG A 218 -4.05 9.63 -8.53
N LEU A 219 -4.33 10.47 -9.53
CA LEU A 219 -5.69 10.62 -10.03
C LEU A 219 -6.18 9.33 -10.70
N LYS A 220 -5.37 8.73 -11.58
CA LYS A 220 -5.70 7.49 -12.29
C LYS A 220 -6.05 6.37 -11.31
N VAL A 221 -5.18 6.10 -10.32
CA VAL A 221 -5.40 5.01 -9.38
C VAL A 221 -6.66 5.22 -8.54
N ILE A 222 -6.92 6.46 -8.11
CA ILE A 222 -8.12 6.78 -7.33
C ILE A 222 -9.36 6.62 -8.21
N GLN A 223 -9.35 7.11 -9.45
CA GLN A 223 -10.49 6.96 -10.37
C GLN A 223 -10.78 5.51 -10.72
N ALA A 224 -9.76 4.70 -10.96
CA ALA A 224 -9.90 3.29 -11.30
C ALA A 224 -10.47 2.47 -10.12
N TRP A 225 -9.94 2.68 -8.92
CA TRP A 225 -10.15 1.74 -7.81
C TRP A 225 -11.07 2.26 -6.71
N PHE A 226 -11.50 3.52 -6.73
CA PHE A 226 -12.42 4.05 -5.71
C PHE A 226 -13.79 3.38 -5.76
N GLY A 227 -14.41 3.28 -6.94
CA GLY A 227 -15.69 2.58 -7.12
C GLY A 227 -15.64 1.12 -6.65
N PRO A 228 -14.69 0.29 -7.15
CA PRO A 228 -14.45 -1.07 -6.64
C PRO A 228 -14.30 -1.15 -5.12
N MET A 229 -13.52 -0.24 -4.53
CA MET A 229 -13.34 -0.15 -3.08
C MET A 229 -14.64 0.15 -2.33
N LEU A 230 -15.51 1.02 -2.86
CA LEU A 230 -16.81 1.32 -2.25
C LEU A 230 -17.72 0.08 -2.25
N LEU A 231 -17.72 -0.69 -3.33
CA LEU A 231 -18.56 -1.89 -3.48
C LEU A 231 -18.11 -3.04 -2.57
N ASP A 232 -16.80 -3.19 -2.37
CA ASP A 232 -16.23 -4.29 -1.59
C ASP A 232 -16.00 -3.94 -0.12
N PHE A 233 -16.30 -2.71 0.32
CA PHE A 233 -15.92 -2.24 1.65
C PHE A 233 -16.55 -3.07 2.77
N GLY A 234 -17.80 -3.52 2.60
CA GLY A 234 -18.43 -4.47 3.52
C GLY A 234 -17.65 -5.79 3.66
N TRP A 235 -17.00 -6.28 2.59
CA TRP A 235 -16.13 -7.46 2.66
C TRP A 235 -14.79 -7.15 3.31
N LEU A 236 -14.19 -5.99 3.04
CA LEU A 236 -12.98 -5.55 3.74
C LEU A 236 -13.22 -5.43 5.26
N GLN A 237 -14.38 -4.95 5.69
CA GLN A 237 -14.75 -4.87 7.11
C GLN A 237 -14.87 -6.24 7.78
N ARG A 238 -15.46 -7.22 7.07
CA ARG A 238 -15.65 -8.61 7.55
C ARG A 238 -14.35 -9.40 7.53
N CYS A 239 -13.54 -9.24 6.49
CA CYS A 239 -12.31 -9.98 6.21
C CYS A 239 -11.11 -9.04 6.16
N ARG A 240 -10.78 -8.43 7.31
CA ARG A 240 -9.79 -7.34 7.39
C ARG A 240 -8.38 -7.72 6.98
N LYS A 241 -7.95 -8.96 7.23
CA LYS A 241 -6.61 -9.47 6.87
C LYS A 241 -5.46 -8.51 7.26
N GLY A 242 -5.54 -7.92 8.47
CA GLY A 242 -4.55 -6.97 8.99
C GLY A 242 -4.83 -5.49 8.71
N LEU A 243 -5.90 -5.15 7.97
CA LEU A 243 -6.31 -3.75 7.74
C LEU A 243 -6.93 -3.11 8.99
N ASP A 244 -6.43 -1.92 9.34
CA ASP A 244 -7.13 -1.01 10.24
C ASP A 244 -8.18 -0.23 9.45
N MET A 245 -9.45 -0.63 9.58
CA MET A 245 -10.56 -0.04 8.83
C MET A 245 -10.75 1.46 9.11
N ARG A 246 -10.49 1.92 10.34
CA ARG A 246 -10.64 3.35 10.67
C ARG A 246 -9.53 4.17 10.02
N ALA A 247 -8.30 3.66 10.08
CA ALA A 247 -7.18 4.29 9.39
C ALA A 247 -7.38 4.31 7.87
N LEU A 248 -7.96 3.25 7.30
CA LEU A 248 -8.29 3.17 5.88
C LEU A 248 -9.34 4.21 5.47
N GLU A 249 -10.44 4.36 6.22
CA GLU A 249 -11.47 5.38 5.94
C GLU A 249 -10.88 6.80 5.96
N GLU A 250 -10.08 7.11 6.97
CA GLU A 250 -9.41 8.41 7.07
C GLU A 250 -8.43 8.62 5.92
N ALA A 251 -7.63 7.60 5.58
CA ALA A 251 -6.66 7.69 4.50
C ALA A 251 -7.33 7.81 3.13
N MET A 252 -8.43 7.08 2.87
CA MET A 252 -9.23 7.27 1.66
C MET A 252 -9.70 8.72 1.56
N GLY A 253 -10.32 9.24 2.63
CA GLY A 253 -10.77 10.64 2.66
C GLY A 253 -9.64 11.65 2.41
N HIS A 254 -8.47 11.44 3.01
CA HIS A 254 -7.29 12.28 2.77
C HIS A 254 -6.77 12.16 1.33
N ALA A 255 -6.73 10.96 0.76
CA ALA A 255 -6.31 10.74 -0.62
C ALA A 255 -7.20 11.52 -1.60
N LEU A 256 -8.52 11.47 -1.42
CA LEU A 256 -9.48 12.27 -2.21
C LEU A 256 -9.18 13.77 -2.11
N LEU A 257 -8.93 14.27 -0.90
CA LEU A 257 -8.65 15.70 -0.66
C LEU A 257 -7.32 16.19 -1.28
N THR A 258 -6.47 15.30 -1.79
CA THR A 258 -5.24 15.68 -2.53
C THR A 258 -5.49 15.98 -4.01
N LEU A 259 -6.68 15.68 -4.54
CA LEU A 259 -7.01 15.83 -5.96
C LEU A 259 -7.49 17.26 -6.29
N PRO A 260 -7.54 17.67 -7.57
CA PRO A 260 -8.20 18.92 -7.96
C PRO A 260 -9.70 18.93 -7.59
N LEU A 261 -10.25 20.10 -7.24
CA LEU A 261 -11.63 20.26 -6.74
C LEU A 261 -12.70 19.62 -7.66
N GLN A 262 -12.53 19.72 -8.98
CA GLN A 262 -13.45 19.12 -9.95
C GLN A 262 -13.50 17.59 -9.83
N GLN A 263 -12.36 16.95 -9.57
CA GLN A 263 -12.28 15.50 -9.37
C GLN A 263 -12.79 15.10 -7.98
N GLN A 264 -12.49 15.92 -6.96
CA GLN A 264 -13.05 15.73 -5.62
C GLN A 264 -14.58 15.69 -5.65
N TYR A 265 -15.21 16.62 -6.37
CA TYR A 265 -16.68 16.65 -6.53
C TYR A 265 -17.22 15.32 -7.04
N LYS A 266 -16.68 14.80 -8.16
CA LYS A 266 -17.15 13.54 -8.76
C LYS A 266 -17.08 12.38 -7.77
N LEU A 267 -15.94 12.20 -7.11
CA LEU A 267 -15.70 11.10 -6.18
C LEU A 267 -16.54 11.22 -4.90
N PHE A 268 -16.68 12.44 -4.35
CA PHE A 268 -17.53 12.64 -3.18
C PHE A 268 -19.01 12.43 -3.47
N MET A 269 -19.48 12.79 -4.67
CA MET A 269 -20.86 12.53 -5.07
C MET A 269 -21.11 11.04 -5.33
N GLU A 270 -20.15 10.32 -5.93
CA GLU A 270 -20.19 8.86 -6.06
C GLU A 270 -20.26 8.18 -4.68
N TRP A 271 -19.37 8.56 -3.76
CA TRP A 271 -19.41 8.09 -2.38
C TRP A 271 -20.75 8.37 -1.71
N PHE A 272 -21.26 9.59 -1.81
CA PHE A 272 -22.53 9.98 -1.19
C PHE A 272 -23.69 9.13 -1.72
N HIS A 273 -23.71 8.86 -3.02
CA HIS A 273 -24.70 7.99 -3.65
C HIS A 273 -24.61 6.55 -3.09
N VAL A 274 -23.43 5.95 -3.02
CA VAL A 274 -23.25 4.59 -2.49
C VAL A 274 -23.55 4.53 -0.99
N PHE A 275 -23.06 5.49 -0.20
CA PHE A 275 -23.29 5.58 1.25
C PHE A 275 -24.79 5.68 1.59
N SER A 276 -25.57 6.40 0.77
CA SER A 276 -27.03 6.49 0.95
C SER A 276 -27.78 5.16 0.80
N LYS A 277 -27.18 4.19 0.09
CA LYS A 277 -27.76 2.86 -0.16
C LYS A 277 -27.30 1.82 0.85
N TYR A 278 -26.02 1.83 1.20
CA TYR A 278 -25.37 0.72 1.92
C TYR A 278 -24.84 1.07 3.32
N SER A 279 -25.00 2.32 3.76
CA SER A 279 -24.58 2.91 5.05
C SER A 279 -23.40 2.23 5.77
N THR A 280 -23.63 1.15 6.52
CA THR A 280 -22.62 0.44 7.31
C THR A 280 -21.57 -0.30 6.48
N GLU A 281 -21.90 -0.70 5.25
CA GLU A 281 -21.02 -1.45 4.33
C GLU A 281 -20.24 -0.54 3.37
N CYS A 282 -20.23 0.77 3.59
CA CYS A 282 -19.55 1.79 2.79
C CYS A 282 -18.57 2.57 3.69
N PRO A 283 -17.38 3.00 3.21
CA PRO A 283 -16.44 3.74 4.05
C PRO A 283 -17.03 5.05 4.55
N ASN A 284 -16.81 5.38 5.81
CA ASN A 284 -17.25 6.65 6.36
C ASN A 284 -16.28 7.79 6.02
N LEU A 285 -16.55 8.49 4.90
CA LEU A 285 -15.75 9.64 4.45
C LEU A 285 -16.31 10.99 4.94
N SER A 286 -17.22 11.01 5.92
CA SER A 286 -17.95 12.21 6.35
C SER A 286 -17.03 13.36 6.74
N LYS A 287 -15.92 13.08 7.44
CA LYS A 287 -14.93 14.10 7.83
C LYS A 287 -14.29 14.75 6.60
N ALA A 288 -13.88 13.96 5.62
CA ALA A 288 -13.28 14.47 4.39
C ALA A 288 -14.29 15.24 3.54
N PHE A 289 -15.53 14.72 3.44
CA PHE A 289 -16.63 15.40 2.76
C PHE A 289 -16.92 16.78 3.37
N GLN A 290 -16.98 16.89 4.71
CA GLN A 290 -17.16 18.19 5.39
C GLN A 290 -16.02 19.17 5.10
N ILE A 291 -14.77 18.69 5.07
CA ILE A 291 -13.61 19.51 4.73
C ILE A 291 -13.73 20.03 3.29
N TRP A 292 -14.01 19.15 2.34
CA TRP A 292 -14.21 19.51 0.94
C TRP A 292 -15.37 20.52 0.76
N TRP A 293 -16.51 20.27 1.42
CA TRP A 293 -17.67 21.15 1.39
C TRP A 293 -17.34 22.57 1.86
N ARG A 294 -16.68 22.68 3.03
CA ARG A 294 -16.24 23.98 3.56
C ARG A 294 -15.31 24.70 2.60
N ARG A 295 -14.34 24.00 2.01
CA ARG A 295 -13.37 24.59 1.06
C ARG A 295 -14.04 25.05 -0.23
N SER A 296 -15.02 24.29 -0.73
CA SER A 296 -15.66 24.55 -2.02
C SER A 296 -16.65 25.72 -1.94
N PHE A 297 -17.37 25.88 -0.82
CA PHE A 297 -18.46 26.85 -0.71
C PHE A 297 -18.15 28.06 0.18
N LEU A 298 -17.34 27.93 1.24
CA LEU A 298 -17.06 29.05 2.16
C LEU A 298 -15.95 30.00 1.66
N ARG A 299 -15.02 29.53 0.84
CA ARG A 299 -14.07 30.43 0.14
C ARG A 299 -14.64 30.98 -1.16
N GLY A 300 -15.60 30.26 -1.75
CA GLY A 300 -16.37 30.73 -2.89
C GLY A 300 -16.99 32.10 -2.63
N SER A 301 -17.57 32.32 -1.44
CA SER A 301 -18.20 33.60 -1.06
C SER A 301 -17.23 34.79 -0.99
N GLU A 302 -15.95 34.57 -0.68
CA GLU A 302 -14.93 35.64 -0.71
C GLU A 302 -14.48 35.95 -2.14
N THR A 303 -14.32 34.92 -2.99
CA THR A 303 -14.10 35.11 -4.43
C THR A 303 -15.31 35.73 -5.12
N TYR A 304 -16.55 35.48 -4.69
CA TYR A 304 -17.74 36.15 -5.20
C TYR A 304 -17.74 37.65 -4.90
N ALA A 305 -17.19 38.10 -3.77
CA ALA A 305 -17.04 39.54 -3.51
C ALA A 305 -16.04 40.22 -4.46
N ILE A 306 -15.11 39.45 -5.03
CA ILE A 306 -14.13 39.90 -6.01
C ILE A 306 -14.69 39.73 -7.43
N GLU A 307 -15.34 38.61 -7.76
CA GLU A 307 -15.95 38.32 -9.06
C GLU A 307 -17.23 39.10 -9.33
N SER A 308 -18.03 39.48 -8.32
CA SER A 308 -19.15 40.41 -8.53
C SER A 308 -18.68 41.80 -8.99
N ARG A 309 -17.39 42.12 -8.80
CA ARG A 309 -16.73 43.30 -9.40
C ARG A 309 -16.34 43.06 -10.86
N TRP A 310 -16.15 41.81 -11.28
CA TRP A 310 -15.79 41.41 -12.65
C TRP A 310 -17.00 41.01 -13.51
N VAL A 311 -18.08 40.47 -12.95
CA VAL A 311 -19.32 40.08 -13.67
C VAL A 311 -20.13 41.30 -14.12
N LEU A 312 -19.90 42.48 -13.55
CA LEU A 312 -20.31 43.76 -14.16
C LEU A 312 -19.62 44.03 -15.52
N ARG A 313 -18.71 43.14 -15.95
CA ARG A 313 -17.94 43.22 -17.19
C ARG A 313 -18.02 41.93 -18.04
N GLY A 314 -19.15 41.21 -17.97
CA GLY A 314 -19.64 40.27 -18.99
C GLY A 314 -18.78 39.04 -19.29
N GLY A 315 -19.21 37.86 -18.80
CA GLY A 315 -18.66 36.56 -19.23
C GLY A 315 -19.53 35.37 -18.79
N ASP A 316 -20.01 34.58 -19.75
CA ASP A 316 -20.96 33.45 -19.62
C ASP A 316 -20.28 32.17 -19.08
N GLY A 317 -20.00 32.13 -17.77
CA GLY A 317 -19.47 30.94 -17.07
C GLY A 317 -20.44 30.30 -16.06
N GLY A 318 -21.66 30.83 -15.92
CA GLY A 318 -22.53 30.59 -14.75
C GLY A 318 -23.30 29.26 -14.72
N LYS A 319 -23.51 28.60 -15.86
CA LYS A 319 -24.52 27.52 -15.96
C LYS A 319 -24.12 26.21 -15.27
N SER A 320 -22.82 25.85 -15.24
CA SER A 320 -22.37 24.62 -14.60
C SER A 320 -22.38 24.71 -13.07
N MET A 321 -22.23 25.91 -12.49
CA MET A 321 -22.30 26.13 -11.04
C MET A 321 -23.75 26.18 -10.53
N GLU A 322 -24.70 26.65 -11.35
CA GLU A 322 -26.13 26.64 -10.99
C GLU A 322 -26.71 25.22 -10.90
N MET A 323 -26.27 24.31 -11.77
CA MET A 323 -26.70 22.89 -11.70
C MET A 323 -26.19 22.21 -10.42
N ILE A 324 -24.97 22.51 -10.00
CA ILE A 324 -24.41 22.04 -8.72
C ILE A 324 -25.20 22.65 -7.55
N ARG A 325 -25.55 23.94 -7.63
CA ARG A 325 -26.38 24.64 -6.63
C ARG A 325 -27.78 24.02 -6.50
N TRP A 326 -28.42 23.64 -7.60
CA TRP A 326 -29.73 22.98 -7.59
C TRP A 326 -29.67 21.60 -6.92
N LEU A 327 -28.69 20.77 -7.29
CA LEU A 327 -28.46 19.47 -6.66
C LEU A 327 -28.15 19.58 -5.16
N CYS A 328 -27.43 20.63 -4.76
CA CYS A 328 -27.14 20.91 -3.34
C CYS A 328 -28.38 21.29 -2.53
N VAL A 329 -29.27 22.13 -3.09
CA VAL A 329 -30.53 22.51 -2.41
C VAL A 329 -31.47 21.31 -2.30
N GLU A 330 -31.56 20.51 -3.36
CA GLU A 330 -32.35 19.26 -3.40
C GLU A 330 -31.85 18.25 -2.36
N ALA A 331 -30.53 18.04 -2.25
CA ALA A 331 -29.92 17.15 -1.26
C ALA A 331 -30.14 17.66 0.18
N GLN A 332 -30.04 18.97 0.40
CA GLN A 332 -30.26 19.60 1.69
C GLN A 332 -31.73 19.52 2.14
N GLN A 333 -32.69 19.65 1.20
CA GLN A 333 -34.11 19.42 1.48
C GLN A 333 -34.41 17.95 1.80
N ARG A 334 -33.77 17.00 1.11
CA ARG A 334 -33.94 15.56 1.40
C ARG A 334 -33.32 15.14 2.74
N CYS A 335 -32.21 15.74 3.14
CA CYS A 335 -31.64 15.55 4.48
C CYS A 335 -32.46 16.22 5.59
N ALA A 336 -33.00 17.43 5.34
CA ALA A 336 -33.82 18.16 6.32
C ALA A 336 -35.18 17.49 6.59
N LEU A 337 -35.71 16.71 5.65
CA LEU A 337 -36.99 15.99 5.78
C LEU A 337 -36.90 14.65 6.53
N GLY A 338 -35.78 14.35 7.20
CA GLY A 338 -35.75 13.33 8.25
C GLY A 338 -36.12 11.90 7.84
N ARG A 339 -35.96 11.51 6.56
CA ARG A 339 -36.29 10.15 6.10
C ARG A 339 -35.13 9.15 6.00
N ILE A 340 -33.89 9.50 6.36
CA ILE A 340 -32.75 8.57 6.18
C ILE A 340 -31.83 8.39 7.41
N CYS A 341 -31.96 9.15 8.49
CA CYS A 341 -31.18 8.86 9.71
C CYS A 341 -32.08 8.69 10.92
N GLY A 342 -32.53 7.46 11.15
CA GLY A 342 -33.00 7.00 12.44
C GLY A 342 -31.83 6.97 13.44
N VAL A 343 -31.52 8.11 14.04
CA VAL A 343 -30.79 8.18 15.30
C VAL A 343 -31.56 9.15 16.19
N ALA A 344 -32.39 8.59 17.06
CA ALA A 344 -33.09 9.34 18.08
C ALA A 344 -32.05 9.91 19.06
N VAL A 345 -31.86 11.22 19.03
CA VAL A 345 -31.21 11.96 20.12
C VAL A 345 -32.32 12.44 21.04
N THR A 346 -32.54 11.74 22.16
CA THR A 346 -33.40 12.23 23.24
C THR A 346 -32.71 13.42 23.94
N PRO A 347 -33.39 14.58 24.11
CA PRO A 347 -32.82 15.69 24.86
C PRO A 347 -32.89 15.37 26.37
N ARG A 348 -31.75 15.51 27.06
CA ARG A 348 -31.72 15.64 28.52
C ARG A 348 -32.38 16.97 28.89
N THR A 349 -33.50 16.92 29.60
CA THR A 349 -33.99 18.04 30.41
C THR A 349 -33.90 17.66 31.88
N GLY A 350 -32.97 18.30 32.60
CA GLY A 350 -33.05 18.39 34.05
C GLY A 350 -33.84 19.63 34.43
N ARG A 351 -34.79 19.48 35.37
CA ARG A 351 -34.97 20.40 36.50
C ARG A 351 -35.89 19.81 37.58
N LEU A 352 -35.54 20.18 38.80
CA LEU A 352 -36.12 19.88 40.11
C LEU A 352 -37.58 20.33 40.31
N GLY A 353 -38.25 19.66 41.27
CA GLY A 353 -39.45 20.12 41.99
C GLY A 353 -40.05 18.96 42.81
N VAL A 354 -39.66 18.76 44.08
CA VAL A 354 -40.44 19.11 45.29
C VAL A 354 -41.89 18.57 45.24
N MET A 355 -42.15 17.39 45.78
CA MET A 355 -42.68 17.11 47.14
C MET A 355 -42.68 15.60 47.39
#